data_AF-A0A7S0CAP5-F1
#
_entry.id   AF-A0A7S0CAP5-F1
#
_cell.length_a   1.000
_cell.length_b   1.000
_cell.length_c   1.000
_cell.angle_alpha   90.00
_cell.angle_beta   90.00
_cell.angle_gamma   90.00
#
_symmetry.space_group_name_H-M   'P 1'
#
loop_
_entity.id
_entity.type
_entity.pdbx_description
1 polymer ?
#
loop_
_entity_poly.entity_id
_entity_poly.type
_entity_poly.pdbx_seq_one_letter_code
_entity_poly.pdbx_strand_id
1 'polypeptide(L)'
;EVMRGVYDAAFIGGSQHATATHTRGDCRSSTKRAVDTIRTDIREFKKKHGIVGHTTVVWSASVEPHSELVALGKVETAEDLLKAANSDKEAEGALSFPPSLVYATAAVLEGCSFVNGGSQNTLCGGLTELAQRQSGVYVLGTDFKAGQTKFKTAAVEYLRTMGLTPKVIASSNHLGNNDMRNLATADAARHAKLRVKHDIFAPWGEDIDHKVSVMYTPMINDEKRDFVEYTSLGFLGQVHTMATYTRASDSVLCVPLMIDACVWCDYFSGRQWPYEKVAQGLAYLFKVPEGAAKGVDPGFFRQMEQLTAQALDANRASKPVVKSRNQEGAPLGSTWSVPSNTSVICAGLACVDMQLGQATGGGGGEGIDTFQGET
;
A
#
# COMPACT_ATOMS: atom_id res chain seq x y z
N GLU A 1 11.72 -11.91 12.72
CA GLU A 1 11.76 -11.45 14.12
C GLU A 1 10.68 -10.41 14.31
N VAL A 2 9.98 -10.41 15.44
CA VAL A 2 8.95 -9.41 15.74
C VAL A 2 9.51 -8.44 16.79
N MET A 3 9.80 -7.21 16.38
CA MET A 3 10.28 -6.15 17.27
C MET A 3 9.11 -5.53 18.06
N ARG A 4 9.40 -4.96 19.23
CA ARG A 4 8.38 -4.25 20.01
C ARG A 4 7.92 -3.00 19.26
N GLY A 5 6.61 -2.81 19.14
CA GLY A 5 6.02 -1.73 18.36
C GLY A 5 5.65 -0.48 19.17
N VAL A 6 5.48 0.65 18.49
CA VAL A 6 4.88 1.86 19.07
C VAL A 6 3.37 1.65 19.17
N TYR A 7 2.81 1.90 20.35
CA TYR A 7 1.39 1.71 20.64
C TYR A 7 0.80 2.97 21.26
N ASP A 8 -0.32 3.42 20.69
CA ASP A 8 -1.14 4.49 21.25
C ASP A 8 -2.62 4.06 21.21
N ALA A 9 -3.20 3.90 22.41
CA ALA A 9 -4.57 3.44 22.58
C ALA A 9 -5.61 4.36 21.93
N ALA A 10 -5.27 5.64 21.70
CA ALA A 10 -6.15 6.59 21.03
C ALA A 10 -6.32 6.30 19.53
N PHE A 11 -5.40 5.56 18.92
CA PHE A 11 -5.37 5.30 17.48
C PHE A 11 -5.78 3.88 17.07
N ILE A 12 -6.26 3.04 17.99
CA ILE A 12 -6.80 1.72 17.64
C ILE A 12 -8.02 1.38 18.49
N GLY A 13 -8.85 0.45 18.02
CA GLY A 13 -10.06 0.06 18.72
C GLY A 13 -9.81 -0.61 20.06
N GLY A 14 -10.77 -0.46 20.98
CA GLY A 14 -10.68 -1.04 22.33
C GLY A 14 -10.51 -2.56 22.33
N SER A 15 -10.97 -3.25 21.28
CA SER A 15 -10.72 -4.69 21.10
C SER A 15 -9.25 -5.08 21.03
N GLN A 16 -8.37 -4.13 20.70
CA GLN A 16 -6.94 -4.36 20.47
C GLN A 16 -6.09 -4.12 21.72
N HIS A 17 -6.64 -3.46 22.76
CA HIS A 17 -5.85 -3.00 23.92
C HIS A 17 -5.29 -4.17 24.73
N ALA A 18 -6.10 -5.21 24.99
CA ALA A 18 -5.68 -6.38 25.73
C ALA A 18 -4.62 -7.23 24.98
N THR A 19 -4.60 -7.14 23.65
CA THR A 19 -3.63 -7.85 22.80
C THR A 19 -2.32 -7.08 22.60
N ALA A 20 -2.23 -5.83 23.04
CA ALA A 20 -1.03 -4.99 22.90
C ALA A 20 0.06 -5.32 23.93
N THR A 21 0.56 -6.56 23.94
CA THR A 21 1.52 -7.07 24.93
C THR A 21 3.00 -6.86 24.54
N HIS A 22 3.29 -6.55 23.27
CA HIS A 22 4.66 -6.41 22.74
C HIS A 22 4.97 -4.97 22.30
N THR A 23 4.94 -4.04 23.25
CA THR A 23 5.01 -2.60 22.98
C THR A 23 6.25 -1.91 23.54
N ARG A 24 6.63 -0.79 22.94
CA ARG A 24 7.67 0.15 23.41
C ARG A 24 7.06 1.14 24.40
N GLY A 25 6.88 0.71 25.65
CA GLY A 25 6.28 1.55 26.69
C GLY A 25 7.06 2.85 26.98
N ASP A 26 8.35 2.87 26.66
CA ASP A 26 9.24 4.02 26.82
C ASP A 26 9.05 5.11 25.75
N CYS A 27 8.33 4.80 24.66
CA CYS A 27 8.01 5.74 23.59
C CYS A 27 6.68 6.50 23.82
N ARG A 28 5.97 6.23 24.93
CA ARG A 28 4.62 6.74 25.15
C ARG A 28 4.55 8.25 25.37
N SER A 29 5.57 8.84 25.99
CA SER A 29 5.59 10.26 26.39
C SER A 29 6.32 11.18 25.41
N SER A 30 7.05 10.64 24.42
CA SER A 30 7.87 11.46 23.52
C SER A 30 7.77 10.95 22.08
N THR A 31 7.26 11.80 21.18
CA THR A 31 7.19 11.51 19.75
C THR A 31 8.59 11.35 19.18
N LYS A 32 9.52 12.23 19.59
CA LYS A 32 10.92 12.16 19.19
C LYS A 32 11.54 10.81 19.52
N ARG A 33 11.37 10.36 20.76
CA ARG A 33 11.87 9.04 21.19
C ARG A 33 11.25 7.91 20.39
N ALA A 34 9.96 7.97 20.08
CA ALA A 34 9.29 6.98 19.25
C ALA A 34 9.92 6.91 17.84
N VAL A 35 10.11 8.06 17.19
CA VAL A 35 10.75 8.13 15.86
C VAL A 35 12.19 7.61 15.91
N ASP A 36 13.02 8.09 16.85
CA ASP A 36 14.42 7.68 16.98
C ASP A 36 14.57 6.18 17.30
N THR A 37 13.62 5.61 18.05
CA THR A 37 13.58 4.17 18.33
C THR A 37 13.32 3.37 17.05
N ILE A 38 12.30 3.74 16.28
CA ILE A 38 12.00 3.03 15.02
C ILE A 38 13.13 3.19 14.00
N ARG A 39 13.76 4.37 13.94
CA ARG A 39 14.97 4.57 13.12
C ARG A 39 16.12 3.65 13.53
N THR A 40 16.28 3.42 14.83
CA THR A 40 17.27 2.48 15.36
C THR A 40 16.94 1.04 14.98
N ASP A 41 15.69 0.63 15.15
CA ASP A 41 15.21 -0.70 14.77
C ASP A 41 15.44 -0.98 13.27
N ILE A 42 15.19 -0.01 12.38
CA ILE A 42 15.46 -0.12 10.94
C ILE A 42 16.96 -0.34 10.67
N ARG A 43 17.84 0.48 11.29
CA ARG A 43 19.30 0.37 11.10
C ARG A 43 19.84 -0.96 11.61
N GLU A 44 19.39 -1.40 12.78
CA GLU A 44 19.79 -2.67 13.38
C GLU A 44 19.32 -3.86 12.54
N PHE A 45 18.08 -3.82 12.04
CA PHE A 45 17.57 -4.85 11.13
C PHE A 45 18.41 -4.95 9.85
N LYS A 46 18.69 -3.81 9.19
CA LYS A 46 19.54 -3.78 7.99
C LYS A 46 20.94 -4.31 8.27
N LYS A 47 21.56 -3.90 9.38
CA LYS A 47 22.91 -4.36 9.79
C LYS A 47 22.93 -5.86 10.08
N LYS A 48 21.97 -6.35 10.88
CA LYS A 48 21.88 -7.76 11.30
C LYS A 48 21.71 -8.72 10.12
N HIS A 49 20.95 -8.29 9.11
CA HIS A 49 20.64 -9.11 7.94
C HIS A 49 21.50 -8.81 6.71
N GLY A 50 22.48 -7.90 6.81
CA GLY A 50 23.35 -7.54 5.69
C GLY A 50 22.61 -6.94 4.50
N ILE A 51 21.55 -6.17 4.75
CA ILE A 51 20.70 -5.60 3.71
C ILE A 51 21.44 -4.43 3.03
N VAL A 52 21.77 -4.62 1.76
CA VAL A 52 22.46 -3.64 0.91
C VAL A 52 21.54 -2.97 -0.13
N GLY A 53 20.38 -3.56 -0.40
CA GLY A 53 19.39 -3.06 -1.37
C GLY A 53 18.45 -2.01 -0.79
N HIS A 54 17.52 -1.54 -1.62
CA HIS A 54 16.48 -0.62 -1.16
C HIS A 54 15.62 -1.28 -0.08
N THR A 55 15.17 -0.51 0.89
CA THR A 55 14.32 -1.01 1.98
C THR A 55 12.97 -0.31 1.91
N THR A 56 11.89 -1.10 1.97
CA THR A 56 10.52 -0.59 2.00
C THR A 56 9.88 -0.97 3.33
N VAL A 57 9.34 0.01 4.04
CA VAL A 57 8.54 -0.18 5.26
C VAL A 57 7.08 -0.18 4.85
N VAL A 58 6.37 -1.29 5.11
CA VAL A 58 4.95 -1.43 4.78
C VAL A 58 4.12 -1.38 6.06
N TRP A 59 3.18 -0.43 6.13
CA TRP A 59 2.18 -0.40 7.18
C TRP A 59 1.06 -1.41 6.87
N SER A 60 1.07 -2.52 7.59
CA SER A 60 0.01 -3.55 7.57
C SER A 60 -0.55 -3.81 8.97
N ALA A 61 -0.51 -2.81 9.85
CA ALA A 61 -1.12 -2.87 11.17
C ALA A 61 -2.61 -2.45 11.11
N SER A 62 -3.30 -2.58 12.25
CA SER A 62 -4.71 -2.18 12.38
C SER A 62 -4.95 -0.76 11.89
N VAL A 63 -6.08 -0.56 11.20
CA VAL A 63 -6.51 0.76 10.70
C VAL A 63 -6.66 1.74 11.87
N GLU A 64 -5.99 2.87 11.76
CA GLU A 64 -6.10 3.98 12.70
C GLU A 64 -7.26 4.92 12.33
N PRO A 65 -7.82 5.68 13.28
CA PRO A 65 -8.67 6.82 12.94
C PRO A 65 -7.85 7.90 12.22
N HIS A 66 -8.54 8.81 11.52
CA HIS A 66 -7.85 9.97 10.95
C HIS A 66 -7.24 10.85 12.03
N SER A 67 -5.97 11.20 11.83
CA SER A 67 -5.27 12.13 12.71
C SER A 67 -5.76 13.55 12.45
N GLU A 68 -6.15 14.24 13.53
CA GLU A 68 -6.46 15.67 13.51
C GLU A 68 -5.24 16.52 13.16
N LEU A 69 -4.04 16.06 13.53
CA LEU A 69 -2.77 16.72 13.17
C LEU A 69 -2.66 16.90 11.66
N VAL A 70 -3.00 15.85 10.91
CA VAL A 70 -2.98 15.87 9.45
C VAL A 70 -4.22 16.60 8.90
N ALA A 71 -5.41 16.33 9.44
CA ALA A 71 -6.65 16.93 8.93
C ALA A 71 -6.69 18.47 9.07
N LEU A 72 -6.04 19.02 10.10
CA LEU A 72 -5.92 20.48 10.32
C LEU A 72 -4.71 21.10 9.61
N GLY A 73 -4.00 20.34 8.77
CA GLY A 73 -2.86 20.82 8.00
C GLY A 73 -1.65 21.24 8.84
N LYS A 74 -1.45 20.64 10.02
CA LYS A 74 -0.35 21.00 10.94
C LYS A 74 1.00 20.38 10.57
N VAL A 75 1.02 19.52 9.55
CA VAL A 75 2.20 18.79 9.06
C VAL A 75 2.25 18.79 7.53
N GLU A 76 1.91 19.92 6.91
CA GLU A 76 1.89 20.05 5.44
C GLU A 76 3.25 20.33 4.81
N THR A 77 4.21 20.86 5.57
CA THR A 77 5.60 21.01 5.13
C THR A 77 6.51 20.02 5.84
N ALA A 78 7.64 19.68 5.23
CA ALA A 78 8.61 18.80 5.86
C ALA A 78 9.17 19.41 7.16
N GLU A 79 9.35 20.73 7.22
CA GLU A 79 9.74 21.45 8.43
C GLU A 79 8.71 21.28 9.56
N ASP A 80 7.42 21.44 9.25
CA ASP A 80 6.33 21.27 10.22
C ASP A 80 6.25 19.82 10.71
N LEU A 81 6.37 18.86 9.80
CA LEU A 81 6.41 17.43 10.14
C LEU A 81 7.59 17.12 11.08
N LEU A 82 8.80 17.59 10.75
CA LEU A 82 9.99 17.36 11.57
C LEU A 82 9.90 18.07 12.92
N LYS A 83 9.30 19.26 12.98
CA LYS A 83 9.04 19.95 14.25
C LYS A 83 8.05 19.17 15.11
N ALA A 84 6.96 18.66 14.53
CA ALA A 84 5.99 17.83 15.23
C ALA A 84 6.61 16.51 15.70
N ALA A 85 7.43 15.87 14.86
CA ALA A 85 8.15 14.64 15.17
C ALA A 85 9.18 14.82 16.29
N ASN A 86 9.74 16.03 16.46
CA ASN A 86 10.70 16.35 17.51
C ASN A 86 10.06 16.86 18.83
N SER A 87 8.72 16.84 18.94
CA SER A 87 8.02 17.30 20.13
C SER A 87 7.85 16.21 21.20
N ASP A 88 7.80 16.63 22.47
CA ASP A 88 7.38 15.78 23.58
C ASP A 88 5.86 15.95 23.81
N LYS A 89 5.18 14.88 24.24
CA LYS A 89 3.71 14.86 24.39
C LYS A 89 3.20 15.63 25.63
N GLU A 90 4.00 16.54 26.19
CA GLU A 90 3.77 17.12 27.52
C GLU A 90 2.95 18.42 27.53
N ALA A 91 2.66 19.03 26.38
CA ALA A 91 1.81 20.22 26.34
C ALA A 91 0.31 19.84 26.34
N GLU A 92 -0.45 20.34 27.31
CA GLU A 92 -1.92 20.28 27.30
C GLU A 92 -2.47 20.81 25.97
N GLY A 93 -3.31 20.02 25.29
CA GLY A 93 -3.90 20.37 24.00
C GLY A 93 -3.03 20.07 22.77
N ALA A 94 -1.86 19.46 22.92
CA ALA A 94 -1.06 19.00 21.78
C ALA A 94 -1.77 17.86 21.03
N LEU A 95 -1.92 18.02 19.71
CA LEU A 95 -2.46 16.97 18.84
C LEU A 95 -1.52 15.77 18.84
N SER A 96 -2.07 14.56 19.03
CA SER A 96 -1.25 13.35 19.10
C SER A 96 -0.71 12.98 17.72
N PHE A 97 0.59 12.66 17.68
CA PHE A 97 1.27 12.16 16.50
C PHE A 97 0.98 10.65 16.35
N PRO A 98 0.29 10.20 15.29
CA PRO A 98 -0.19 8.83 15.18
C PRO A 98 0.97 7.85 14.97
N PRO A 99 0.88 6.61 15.49
CA PRO A 99 1.90 5.58 15.27
C PRO A 99 2.24 5.39 13.79
N SER A 100 1.27 5.34 12.87
CA SER A 100 1.55 5.22 11.44
C SER A 100 2.47 6.31 10.90
N LEU A 101 2.33 7.55 11.36
CA LEU A 101 3.19 8.67 10.97
C LEU A 101 4.57 8.55 11.63
N VAL A 102 4.69 7.99 12.84
CA VAL A 102 6.00 7.68 13.45
C VAL A 102 6.80 6.75 12.55
N TYR A 103 6.19 5.65 12.12
CA TYR A 103 6.85 4.69 11.23
C TYR A 103 7.17 5.29 9.87
N ALA A 104 6.26 6.08 9.29
CA ALA A 104 6.48 6.72 8.00
C ALA A 104 7.62 7.74 8.05
N THR A 105 7.63 8.63 9.05
CA THR A 105 8.71 9.60 9.24
C THR A 105 10.05 8.91 9.51
N ALA A 106 10.07 7.87 10.36
CA ALA A 106 11.28 7.10 10.62
C ALA A 106 11.82 6.40 9.36
N ALA A 107 10.95 5.79 8.55
CA ALA A 107 11.32 5.15 7.29
C ALA A 107 11.98 6.13 6.33
N VAL A 108 11.34 7.27 6.08
CA VAL A 108 11.87 8.29 5.16
C VAL A 108 13.19 8.88 5.66
N LEU A 109 13.34 9.11 6.98
CA LEU A 109 14.60 9.59 7.57
C LEU A 109 15.76 8.58 7.47
N GLU A 110 15.46 7.29 7.30
CA GLU A 110 16.46 6.23 7.07
C GLU A 110 16.62 5.86 5.58
N GLY A 111 16.13 6.72 4.68
CA GLY A 111 16.21 6.51 3.22
C GLY A 111 15.40 5.31 2.74
N CYS A 112 14.39 4.88 3.49
CA CYS A 112 13.49 3.78 3.14
C CYS A 112 12.21 4.33 2.51
N SER A 113 11.67 3.62 1.52
CA SER A 113 10.30 3.88 1.07
C SER A 113 9.30 3.49 2.15
N PHE A 114 8.15 4.16 2.17
CA PHE A 114 7.03 3.82 3.03
C PHE A 114 5.77 3.54 2.21
N VAL A 115 5.08 2.46 2.53
CA VAL A 115 3.82 2.07 1.87
C VAL A 115 2.72 1.95 2.91
N ASN A 116 1.69 2.80 2.80
CA ASN A 116 0.53 2.74 3.68
C ASN A 116 -0.52 1.76 3.13
N GLY A 117 -0.56 0.55 3.69
CA GLY A 117 -1.59 -0.44 3.40
C GLY A 117 -2.92 -0.21 4.14
N GLY A 118 -2.95 0.71 5.11
CA GLY A 118 -4.15 1.11 5.84
C GLY A 118 -4.87 2.30 5.20
N SER A 119 -6.07 2.63 5.68
CA SER A 119 -6.91 3.71 5.14
C SER A 119 -6.79 5.06 5.88
N GLN A 120 -5.99 5.11 6.96
CA GLN A 120 -5.76 6.34 7.70
C GLN A 120 -4.92 7.35 6.89
N ASN A 121 -5.01 8.63 7.24
CA ASN A 121 -4.41 9.77 6.53
C ASN A 121 -2.94 9.97 6.90
N THR A 122 -2.12 8.91 6.86
CA THR A 122 -0.68 9.00 7.16
C THR A 122 0.08 9.85 6.13
N LEU A 123 -0.39 9.87 4.87
CA LEU A 123 0.27 10.55 3.75
C LEU A 123 -0.06 12.05 3.74
N CYS A 124 0.59 12.82 4.62
CA CYS A 124 0.50 14.28 4.64
C CYS A 124 1.47 14.95 3.65
N GLY A 125 1.28 16.26 3.38
CA GLY A 125 2.18 17.01 2.50
C GLY A 125 3.62 17.03 3.00
N GLY A 126 3.83 17.17 4.32
CA GLY A 126 5.18 17.22 4.87
C GLY A 126 5.95 15.91 4.72
N LEU A 127 5.24 14.77 4.72
CA LEU A 127 5.84 13.46 4.48
C LEU A 127 6.20 13.30 2.99
N THR A 128 5.32 13.78 2.10
CA THR A 128 5.56 13.78 0.65
C THR A 128 6.77 14.65 0.30
N GLU A 129 6.83 15.87 0.83
CA GLU A 129 7.94 16.79 0.63
C GLU A 129 9.25 16.21 1.17
N LEU A 130 9.23 15.63 2.38
CA LEU A 130 10.41 15.01 2.98
C LEU A 130 10.95 13.84 2.13
N ALA A 131 10.07 13.06 1.53
CA ALA A 131 10.47 11.97 0.63
C ALA A 131 11.05 12.49 -0.69
N GLN A 132 10.45 13.53 -1.29
CA GLN A 132 10.94 14.14 -2.53
C GLN A 132 12.34 14.78 -2.40
N ARG A 133 12.77 15.13 -1.18
CA ARG A 133 14.15 15.59 -0.91
C ARG A 133 15.20 14.49 -1.13
N GLN A 134 14.80 13.23 -1.26
CA GLN A 134 15.69 12.08 -1.37
C GLN A 134 15.40 11.29 -2.66
N SER A 135 16.41 11.12 -3.50
CA SER A 135 16.27 10.30 -4.72
C SER A 135 16.06 8.83 -4.35
N GLY A 136 15.08 8.17 -4.98
CA GLY A 136 14.78 6.75 -4.75
C GLY A 136 13.94 6.43 -3.51
N VAL A 137 13.42 7.44 -2.80
CA VAL A 137 12.52 7.25 -1.65
C VAL A 137 11.09 7.60 -2.06
N TYR A 138 10.16 6.67 -1.79
CA TYR A 138 8.75 6.82 -2.18
C TYR A 138 7.83 6.66 -0.98
N VAL A 139 6.77 7.47 -0.92
CA VAL A 139 5.69 7.33 0.06
C VAL A 139 4.40 7.09 -0.68
N LEU A 140 3.84 5.89 -0.55
CA LEU A 140 2.76 5.39 -1.39
C LEU A 140 1.57 4.92 -0.53
N GLY A 141 0.36 5.02 -1.07
CA GLY A 141 -0.87 4.73 -0.32
C GLY A 141 -2.12 5.30 -1.01
N THR A 142 -3.33 5.12 -0.48
CA THR A 142 -3.67 4.41 0.77
C THR A 142 -4.67 3.26 0.55
N ASP A 143 -4.67 2.33 1.51
CA ASP A 143 -5.49 1.11 1.57
C ASP A 143 -5.25 0.14 0.40
N PHE A 144 -4.69 -1.04 0.66
CA PHE A 144 -4.44 -2.00 -0.42
C PHE A 144 -5.71 -2.37 -1.19
N LYS A 145 -5.61 -2.35 -2.52
CA LYS A 145 -6.66 -2.72 -3.47
C LYS A 145 -6.64 -4.21 -3.74
N ALA A 146 -7.02 -4.98 -2.72
CA ALA A 146 -7.24 -6.42 -2.82
C ALA A 146 -8.71 -6.76 -3.14
N GLY A 147 -8.92 -7.96 -3.69
CA GLY A 147 -10.24 -8.60 -3.85
C GLY A 147 -11.31 -7.72 -4.49
N GLN A 148 -12.36 -7.41 -3.72
CA GLN A 148 -13.54 -6.68 -4.19
C GLN A 148 -13.19 -5.38 -4.91
N THR A 149 -12.38 -4.50 -4.33
CA THR A 149 -12.16 -3.17 -4.92
C THR A 149 -11.38 -3.25 -6.23
N LYS A 150 -10.42 -4.18 -6.34
CA LYS A 150 -9.67 -4.42 -7.58
C LYS A 150 -10.60 -4.84 -8.71
N PHE A 151 -11.43 -5.85 -8.45
CA PHE A 151 -12.42 -6.31 -9.42
C PHE A 151 -13.46 -5.23 -9.74
N LYS A 152 -13.94 -4.50 -8.72
CA LYS A 152 -14.92 -3.41 -8.89
C LYS A 152 -14.42 -2.33 -9.84
N THR A 153 -13.18 -1.88 -9.69
CA THR A 153 -12.60 -0.88 -10.61
C THR A 153 -12.48 -1.41 -12.04
N ALA A 154 -12.14 -2.70 -12.22
CA ALA A 154 -12.09 -3.35 -13.53
C ALA A 154 -13.49 -3.54 -14.15
N ALA A 155 -14.47 -3.95 -13.34
CA ALA A 155 -15.84 -4.19 -13.76
C ALA A 155 -16.52 -2.91 -14.23
N VAL A 156 -16.37 -1.81 -13.47
CA VAL A 156 -16.97 -0.52 -13.86
C VAL A 156 -16.27 0.05 -15.09
N GLU A 157 -14.95 -0.09 -15.20
CA GLU A 157 -14.20 0.27 -16.41
C GLU A 157 -14.69 -0.53 -17.63
N TYR A 158 -14.95 -1.83 -17.48
CA TYR A 158 -15.53 -2.68 -18.51
C TYR A 158 -16.95 -2.23 -18.91
N LEU A 159 -17.82 -1.97 -17.95
CA LEU A 159 -19.19 -1.48 -18.21
C LEU A 159 -19.16 -0.16 -18.99
N ARG A 160 -18.30 0.78 -18.58
CA ARG A 160 -18.08 2.06 -19.28
C ARG A 160 -17.59 1.83 -20.72
N THR A 161 -16.66 0.90 -20.90
CA THR A 161 -16.12 0.54 -22.23
C THR A 161 -17.18 -0.05 -23.16
N MET A 162 -18.18 -0.76 -22.63
CA MET A 162 -19.32 -1.25 -23.41
C MET A 162 -20.34 -0.16 -23.78
N GLY A 163 -20.11 1.09 -23.37
CA GLY A 163 -21.07 2.18 -23.56
C GLY A 163 -22.25 2.14 -22.60
N LEU A 164 -22.16 1.37 -21.50
CA LEU A 164 -23.12 1.45 -20.40
C LEU A 164 -22.74 2.62 -19.49
N THR A 165 -23.76 3.26 -18.92
CA THR A 165 -23.59 4.35 -17.95
C THR A 165 -23.85 3.80 -16.54
N PRO A 166 -22.81 3.54 -15.72
CA PRO A 166 -22.99 3.12 -14.34
C PRO A 166 -23.77 4.16 -13.54
N LYS A 167 -24.72 3.71 -12.70
CA LYS A 167 -25.55 4.57 -11.87
C LYS A 167 -25.53 4.20 -10.40
N VAL A 168 -25.52 2.91 -10.08
CA VAL A 168 -25.47 2.44 -8.69
C VAL A 168 -24.40 1.36 -8.58
N ILE A 169 -23.61 1.46 -7.52
CA ILE A 169 -22.68 0.40 -7.11
C ILE A 169 -22.93 0.13 -5.63
N ALA A 170 -23.65 -0.95 -5.33
CA ALA A 170 -23.97 -1.33 -3.96
C ALA A 170 -23.12 -2.52 -3.54
N SER A 171 -22.30 -2.36 -2.49
CA SER A 171 -21.35 -3.38 -2.03
C SER A 171 -21.58 -3.76 -0.57
N SER A 172 -21.45 -5.05 -0.25
CA SER A 172 -21.35 -5.56 1.12
C SER A 172 -20.09 -6.40 1.29
N ASN A 173 -19.43 -6.27 2.43
CA ASN A 173 -18.21 -6.99 2.78
C ASN A 173 -18.41 -7.67 4.15
N HIS A 174 -18.22 -8.98 4.20
CA HIS A 174 -18.26 -9.74 5.44
C HIS A 174 -16.87 -10.32 5.72
N LEU A 175 -16.37 -10.12 6.94
CA LEU A 175 -15.05 -10.61 7.36
C LEU A 175 -15.06 -10.87 8.87
N GLY A 176 -14.34 -11.89 9.33
CA GLY A 176 -14.31 -12.33 10.73
C GLY A 176 -12.97 -12.18 11.43
N ASN A 177 -11.91 -11.78 10.72
CA ASN A 177 -10.57 -11.65 11.26
C ASN A 177 -10.39 -10.36 12.11
N ASN A 178 -9.17 -10.12 12.58
CA ASN A 178 -8.86 -9.00 13.45
C ASN A 178 -9.01 -7.61 12.79
N ASP A 179 -8.87 -7.51 11.46
CA ASP A 179 -9.09 -6.25 10.75
C ASP A 179 -10.52 -5.77 10.97
N MET A 180 -11.50 -6.63 10.69
CA MET A 180 -12.91 -6.29 10.86
C MET A 180 -13.31 -6.18 12.33
N ARG A 181 -12.65 -6.91 13.24
CA ARG A 181 -12.85 -6.76 14.70
C ARG A 181 -12.43 -5.38 15.21
N ASN A 182 -11.31 -4.85 14.71
CA ASN A 182 -10.87 -3.49 15.01
C ASN A 182 -11.94 -2.47 14.55
N LEU A 183 -12.39 -2.57 13.30
CA LEU A 183 -13.39 -1.67 12.73
C LEU A 183 -14.76 -1.76 13.43
N ALA A 184 -15.14 -2.95 13.91
CA ALA A 184 -16.39 -3.14 14.65
C ALA A 184 -16.41 -2.49 16.04
N THR A 185 -15.23 -2.15 16.58
CA THR A 185 -15.08 -1.63 17.95
C THR A 185 -14.46 -0.23 18.01
N ALA A 186 -14.27 0.41 16.85
CA ALA A 186 -13.72 1.75 16.71
C ALA A 186 -14.44 2.52 15.61
N ASP A 187 -15.45 3.31 15.98
CA ASP A 187 -16.22 4.07 14.99
C ASP A 187 -15.34 5.01 14.17
N ALA A 188 -14.39 5.71 14.79
CA ALA A 188 -13.49 6.61 14.08
C ALA A 188 -12.58 5.88 13.07
N ALA A 189 -12.08 4.68 13.40
CA ALA A 189 -11.33 3.85 12.45
C ALA A 189 -12.22 3.28 11.34
N ARG A 190 -13.46 2.90 11.68
CA ARG A 190 -14.49 2.53 10.71
C ARG A 190 -14.75 3.68 9.75
N HIS A 191 -14.94 4.91 10.24
CA HIS A 191 -15.12 6.10 9.39
C HIS A 191 -13.92 6.33 8.45
N ALA A 192 -12.68 6.15 8.92
CA ALA A 192 -11.49 6.22 8.06
C ALA A 192 -11.53 5.17 6.93
N LYS A 193 -11.95 3.93 7.21
CA LYS A 193 -12.14 2.89 6.19
C LYS A 193 -13.27 3.24 5.20
N LEU A 194 -14.33 3.86 5.70
CA LEU A 194 -15.53 4.18 4.92
C LEU A 194 -15.37 5.44 4.05
N ARG A 195 -14.36 6.29 4.24
CA ARG A 195 -14.07 7.42 3.34
C ARG A 195 -13.88 6.99 1.89
N VAL A 196 -13.34 5.78 1.68
CA VAL A 196 -13.18 5.13 0.38
C VAL A 196 -14.51 5.02 -0.40
N LYS A 197 -15.67 5.15 0.25
CA LYS A 197 -17.01 5.13 -0.36
C LYS A 197 -17.32 6.27 -1.32
N HIS A 198 -16.69 7.43 -1.17
CA HIS A 198 -17.03 8.62 -1.97
C HIS A 198 -15.98 8.95 -3.02
N ASP A 199 -14.80 8.33 -2.94
CA ASP A 199 -13.61 8.85 -3.63
C ASP A 199 -13.09 7.93 -4.75
N ILE A 200 -13.39 6.62 -4.74
CA ILE A 200 -12.84 5.69 -5.75
C ILE A 200 -13.14 6.16 -7.17
N PHE A 201 -14.38 6.56 -7.45
CA PHE A 201 -14.80 6.96 -8.81
C PHE A 201 -14.83 8.47 -9.03
N ALA A 202 -14.44 9.27 -8.04
CA ALA A 202 -14.42 10.72 -8.14
C ALA A 202 -13.62 11.25 -9.35
N PRO A 203 -12.47 10.65 -9.74
CA PRO A 203 -11.71 11.12 -10.91
C PRO A 203 -12.47 11.03 -12.24
N TRP A 204 -13.51 10.21 -12.35
CA TRP A 204 -14.33 10.14 -13.57
C TRP A 204 -15.38 11.27 -13.66
N GLY A 205 -15.63 12.00 -12.57
CA GLY A 205 -16.61 13.10 -12.55
C GLY A 205 -18.05 12.66 -12.83
N GLU A 206 -18.35 11.37 -12.67
CA GLU A 206 -19.66 10.78 -12.93
C GLU A 206 -20.49 10.70 -11.64
N ASP A 207 -21.79 10.96 -11.76
CA ASP A 207 -22.74 10.80 -10.65
C ASP A 207 -23.12 9.31 -10.51
N ILE A 208 -22.38 8.61 -9.65
CA ILE A 208 -22.56 7.20 -9.31
C ILE A 208 -22.96 7.10 -7.83
N ASP A 209 -24.14 6.54 -7.55
CA ASP A 209 -24.53 6.22 -6.18
C ASP A 209 -23.74 5.00 -5.68
N HIS A 210 -22.61 5.28 -5.02
CA HIS A 210 -21.72 4.26 -4.47
C HIS A 210 -22.00 4.02 -2.99
N LYS A 211 -22.52 2.83 -2.66
CA LYS A 211 -22.78 2.38 -1.28
C LYS A 211 -21.88 1.22 -0.88
N VAL A 212 -21.36 1.26 0.34
CA VAL A 212 -20.58 0.14 0.92
C VAL A 212 -21.05 -0.15 2.34
N SER A 213 -21.27 -1.43 2.64
CA SER A 213 -21.46 -1.97 3.98
C SER A 213 -20.31 -2.90 4.35
N VAL A 214 -19.93 -2.90 5.63
CA VAL A 214 -18.91 -3.76 6.22
C VAL A 214 -19.49 -4.42 7.47
N MET A 215 -19.29 -5.73 7.62
CA MET A 215 -19.92 -6.53 8.68
C MET A 215 -18.89 -7.48 9.31
N TYR A 216 -18.80 -7.44 10.63
CA TYR A 216 -17.99 -8.37 11.40
C TYR A 216 -18.71 -9.69 11.60
N THR A 217 -18.16 -10.76 11.04
CA THR A 217 -18.76 -12.11 11.03
C THR A 217 -17.70 -13.12 11.53
N PRO A 218 -17.57 -13.35 12.85
CA PRO A 218 -16.43 -14.08 13.42
C PRO A 218 -16.18 -15.46 12.82
N MET A 219 -17.24 -16.21 12.50
CA MET A 219 -17.13 -17.60 12.04
C MET A 219 -16.34 -17.75 10.73
N ILE A 220 -16.39 -16.75 9.84
CA ILE A 220 -15.72 -16.84 8.53
C ILE A 220 -14.26 -16.40 8.57
N ASN A 221 -13.76 -15.93 9.73
CA ASN A 221 -12.37 -15.51 9.95
C ASN A 221 -11.81 -14.69 8.76
N ASP A 222 -10.73 -15.15 8.11
CA ASP A 222 -10.07 -14.47 6.99
C ASP A 222 -10.75 -14.72 5.63
N GLU A 223 -11.73 -15.64 5.53
CA GLU A 223 -12.50 -15.91 4.31
C GLU A 223 -13.49 -14.77 4.04
N LYS A 224 -12.99 -13.69 3.46
CA LYS A 224 -13.77 -12.51 3.07
C LYS A 224 -14.84 -12.88 2.05
N ARG A 225 -16.06 -12.39 2.29
CA ARG A 225 -17.21 -12.59 1.41
C ARG A 225 -17.77 -11.26 0.96
N ASP A 226 -17.70 -11.05 -0.35
CA ASP A 226 -18.06 -9.79 -0.97
C ASP A 226 -19.20 -9.99 -1.95
N PHE A 227 -20.21 -9.14 -1.84
CA PHE A 227 -21.30 -9.06 -2.80
C PHE A 227 -21.36 -7.64 -3.35
N VAL A 228 -21.35 -7.49 -4.67
CA VAL A 228 -21.45 -6.19 -5.34
C VAL A 228 -22.52 -6.26 -6.43
N GLU A 229 -23.46 -5.33 -6.39
CA GLU A 229 -24.43 -5.09 -7.46
C GLU A 229 -24.03 -3.82 -8.22
N TYR A 230 -24.05 -3.91 -9.54
CA TYR A 230 -23.80 -2.83 -10.48
C TYR A 230 -25.07 -2.59 -11.28
N THR A 231 -25.67 -1.42 -11.15
CA THR A 231 -26.82 -1.00 -11.96
C THR A 231 -26.38 0.10 -12.91
N SER A 232 -26.67 -0.07 -14.20
CA SER A 232 -26.26 0.81 -15.29
C SER A 232 -27.42 1.07 -16.25
N LEU A 233 -27.32 2.13 -17.05
CA LEU A 233 -28.22 2.41 -18.17
C LEU A 233 -27.56 2.05 -19.49
N GLY A 234 -28.30 1.37 -20.37
CA GLY A 234 -27.88 1.03 -21.73
C GLY A 234 -28.72 1.74 -22.79
N PHE A 235 -28.84 1.10 -23.96
CA PHE A 235 -29.60 1.61 -25.10
C PHE A 235 -31.03 1.98 -24.71
N LEU A 236 -31.50 3.16 -25.15
CA LEU A 236 -32.83 3.71 -24.82
C LEU A 236 -33.14 3.78 -23.32
N GLY A 237 -32.11 3.95 -22.48
CA GLY A 237 -32.27 4.05 -21.03
C GLY A 237 -32.67 2.73 -20.36
N GLN A 238 -32.53 1.58 -21.05
CA GLN A 238 -32.83 0.28 -20.46
C GLN A 238 -31.87 -0.04 -19.31
N VAL A 239 -32.42 -0.61 -18.24
CA VAL A 239 -31.65 -0.95 -17.05
C VAL A 239 -30.87 -2.24 -17.28
N HIS A 240 -29.58 -2.20 -16.96
CA HIS A 240 -28.70 -3.35 -16.89
C HIS A 240 -28.26 -3.56 -15.45
N THR A 241 -28.40 -4.78 -14.93
CA THR A 241 -27.94 -5.15 -13.60
C THR A 241 -26.97 -6.33 -13.69
N MET A 242 -25.81 -6.18 -13.05
CA MET A 242 -24.82 -7.23 -12.88
C MET A 242 -24.54 -7.40 -11.39
N ALA A 243 -24.47 -8.63 -10.91
CA ALA A 243 -24.10 -8.94 -9.53
C ALA A 243 -22.86 -9.84 -9.51
N THR A 244 -21.95 -9.57 -8.59
CA THR A 244 -20.80 -10.43 -8.34
C THR A 244 -20.74 -10.84 -6.88
N TYR A 245 -20.33 -12.10 -6.67
CA TYR A 245 -20.09 -12.67 -5.36
C TYR A 245 -18.70 -13.30 -5.35
N THR A 246 -17.83 -12.88 -4.42
CA THR A 246 -16.47 -13.42 -4.30
C THR A 246 -16.21 -13.91 -2.88
N ARG A 247 -15.53 -15.07 -2.80
CA ARG A 247 -15.01 -15.65 -1.57
C ARG A 247 -13.52 -15.84 -1.74
N ALA A 248 -12.74 -15.29 -0.83
CA ALA A 248 -11.29 -15.46 -0.83
C ALA A 248 -10.73 -15.18 0.56
N SER A 249 -9.57 -15.76 0.88
CA SER A 249 -8.79 -15.29 2.03
C SER A 249 -8.28 -13.87 1.73
N ASP A 250 -8.61 -12.91 2.59
CA ASP A 250 -8.20 -11.51 2.42
C ASP A 250 -6.68 -11.39 2.48
N SER A 251 -6.05 -12.14 3.39
CA SER A 251 -4.60 -12.19 3.55
C SER A 251 -3.90 -12.74 2.31
N VAL A 252 -4.43 -13.83 1.72
CA VAL A 252 -3.89 -14.41 0.46
C VAL A 252 -3.96 -13.42 -0.70
N LEU A 253 -4.95 -12.53 -0.73
CA LEU A 253 -5.07 -11.50 -1.76
C LEU A 253 -4.20 -10.26 -1.47
N CYS A 254 -3.93 -9.93 -0.21
CA CYS A 254 -3.18 -8.73 0.17
C CYS A 254 -1.67 -8.94 0.17
N VAL A 255 -1.17 -10.10 0.61
CA VAL A 255 0.27 -10.36 0.72
C VAL A 255 1.02 -10.17 -0.61
N PRO A 256 0.53 -10.66 -1.77
CA PRO A 256 1.17 -10.40 -3.06
C PRO A 256 1.28 -8.90 -3.39
N LEU A 257 0.30 -8.08 -3.00
CA LEU A 257 0.36 -6.63 -3.22
C LEU A 257 1.45 -5.96 -2.37
N MET A 258 1.71 -6.46 -1.17
CA MET A 258 2.83 -5.97 -0.34
C MET A 258 4.17 -6.32 -0.97
N ILE A 259 4.29 -7.53 -1.53
CA ILE A 259 5.49 -7.97 -2.25
C ILE A 259 5.69 -7.12 -3.50
N ASP A 260 4.64 -6.95 -4.31
CA ASP A 260 4.66 -6.06 -5.48
C ASP A 260 5.13 -4.65 -5.10
N ALA A 261 4.59 -4.08 -4.01
CA ALA A 261 5.00 -2.76 -3.54
C ALA A 261 6.51 -2.69 -3.25
N CYS A 262 7.06 -3.68 -2.53
CA CYS A 262 8.48 -3.76 -2.22
C CYS A 262 9.35 -3.92 -3.47
N VAL A 263 8.97 -4.83 -4.38
CA VAL A 263 9.70 -5.11 -5.63
C VAL A 263 9.73 -3.87 -6.52
N TRP A 264 8.59 -3.20 -6.69
CA TRP A 264 8.53 -2.00 -7.52
C TRP A 264 9.27 -0.82 -6.89
N CYS A 265 9.20 -0.65 -5.56
CA CYS A 265 9.98 0.38 -4.89
C CYS A 265 11.49 0.17 -5.09
N ASP A 266 11.98 -1.06 -4.95
CA ASP A 266 13.40 -1.38 -5.23
C ASP A 266 13.76 -1.15 -6.70
N TYR A 267 12.93 -1.64 -7.63
CA TYR A 267 13.12 -1.48 -9.07
C TYR A 267 13.26 -0.01 -9.49
N PHE A 268 12.36 0.85 -9.01
CA PHE A 268 12.37 2.28 -9.33
C PHE A 268 13.44 3.05 -8.56
N SER A 269 13.70 2.67 -7.30
CA SER A 269 14.75 3.29 -6.47
C SER A 269 16.13 3.09 -7.08
N GLY A 270 16.45 1.86 -7.51
CA GLY A 270 17.71 1.56 -8.20
C GLY A 270 17.91 2.32 -9.52
N ARG A 271 16.83 2.88 -10.08
CA ARG A 271 16.82 3.72 -11.29
C ARG A 271 16.63 5.20 -11.00
N GLN A 272 16.47 5.58 -9.73
CA GLN A 272 16.18 6.95 -9.30
C GLN A 272 14.99 7.54 -10.07
N TRP A 273 13.95 6.74 -10.30
CA TRP A 273 12.80 7.17 -11.10
C TRP A 273 12.01 8.26 -10.38
N PRO A 274 11.49 9.30 -11.08
CA PRO A 274 10.82 10.43 -10.45
C PRO A 274 9.64 10.01 -9.55
N TYR A 275 9.54 10.63 -8.38
CA TYR A 275 8.56 10.30 -7.35
C TYR A 275 7.13 10.26 -7.89
N GLU A 276 6.73 11.29 -8.64
CA GLU A 276 5.37 11.45 -9.16
C GLU A 276 5.03 10.33 -10.16
N LYS A 277 6.02 9.94 -10.97
CA LYS A 277 5.89 8.86 -11.95
C LYS A 277 5.73 7.51 -11.25
N VAL A 278 6.50 7.26 -10.20
CA VAL A 278 6.36 6.04 -9.39
C VAL A 278 5.00 6.00 -8.70
N ALA A 279 4.59 7.11 -8.08
CA ALA A 279 3.29 7.20 -7.41
C ALA A 279 2.13 6.90 -8.38
N GLN A 280 2.16 7.48 -9.58
CA GLN A 280 1.15 7.23 -10.62
C GLN A 280 1.19 5.78 -11.13
N GLY A 281 2.39 5.24 -11.40
CA GLY A 281 2.56 3.87 -11.88
C GLY A 281 2.13 2.80 -10.87
N LEU A 282 2.25 3.10 -9.57
CA LEU A 282 1.89 2.17 -8.49
C LEU A 282 0.49 2.38 -7.91
N ALA A 283 -0.32 3.26 -8.51
CA ALA A 283 -1.70 3.50 -8.11
C ALA A 283 -2.58 2.24 -8.10
N TYR A 284 -2.27 1.24 -8.94
CA TYR A 284 -3.02 -0.03 -9.00
C TYR A 284 -3.03 -0.81 -7.67
N LEU A 285 -2.05 -0.56 -6.80
CA LEU A 285 -1.93 -1.19 -5.50
C LEU A 285 -2.94 -0.66 -4.48
N PHE A 286 -3.51 0.54 -4.70
CA PHE A 286 -4.25 1.28 -3.68
C PHE A 286 -5.70 1.53 -4.07
N LYS A 287 -6.60 1.51 -3.08
CA LYS A 287 -8.03 1.79 -3.27
C LYS A 287 -8.25 3.26 -3.53
N VAL A 288 -7.54 4.11 -2.79
CA VAL A 288 -7.57 5.57 -2.94
C VAL A 288 -6.12 6.05 -3.01
N PRO A 289 -5.55 6.15 -4.22
CA PRO A 289 -4.20 6.68 -4.39
C PRO A 289 -4.12 8.13 -3.86
N GLU A 290 -3.20 8.38 -2.94
CA GLU A 290 -2.97 9.68 -2.30
C GLU A 290 -1.63 10.30 -2.74
N GLY A 291 -1.31 11.49 -2.22
CA GLY A 291 -0.09 12.22 -2.56
C GLY A 291 0.01 12.52 -4.06
N ALA A 292 1.16 12.23 -4.67
CA ALA A 292 1.39 12.47 -6.09
C ALA A 292 0.57 11.55 -7.04
N ALA A 293 -0.08 10.52 -6.50
CA ALA A 293 -1.02 9.68 -7.24
C ALA A 293 -2.48 10.16 -7.12
N LYS A 294 -2.75 11.25 -6.39
CA LYS A 294 -4.11 11.75 -6.21
C LYS A 294 -4.74 12.13 -7.56
N GLY A 295 -5.96 11.66 -7.79
CA GLY A 295 -6.72 11.97 -9.01
C GLY A 295 -6.36 11.12 -10.24
N VAL A 296 -5.48 10.12 -10.09
CA VAL A 296 -5.27 9.12 -11.16
C VAL A 296 -6.56 8.38 -11.49
N ASP A 297 -6.69 7.97 -12.75
CA ASP A 297 -7.84 7.17 -13.20
C ASP A 297 -7.96 5.91 -12.32
N PRO A 298 -9.15 5.61 -11.75
CA PRO A 298 -9.35 4.47 -10.87
C PRO A 298 -9.47 3.13 -11.59
N GLY A 299 -9.66 3.13 -12.92
CA GLY A 299 -9.75 1.95 -13.77
C GLY A 299 -8.54 1.04 -13.59
N PHE A 300 -8.81 -0.24 -13.33
CA PHE A 300 -7.75 -1.20 -13.07
C PHE A 300 -6.85 -1.37 -14.31
N PHE A 301 -7.42 -1.52 -15.50
CA PHE A 301 -6.64 -1.72 -16.72
C PHE A 301 -5.84 -0.46 -17.06
N ARG A 302 -6.44 0.73 -16.96
CA ARG A 302 -5.70 2.01 -17.07
C ARG A 302 -4.51 2.10 -16.13
N GLN A 303 -4.66 1.72 -14.87
CA GLN A 303 -3.55 1.77 -13.91
C GLN A 303 -2.46 0.74 -14.22
N MET A 304 -2.80 -0.42 -14.76
CA MET A 304 -1.82 -1.40 -15.26
C MET A 304 -1.06 -0.90 -16.50
N GLU A 305 -1.74 -0.17 -17.40
CA GLU A 305 -1.08 0.52 -18.53
C GLU A 305 -0.08 1.57 -18.02
N GLN A 306 -0.45 2.33 -16.98
CA GLN A 306 0.45 3.29 -16.34
C GLN A 306 1.69 2.62 -15.74
N LEU A 307 1.52 1.54 -14.97
CA LEU A 307 2.64 0.76 -14.44
C LEU A 307 3.58 0.32 -15.56
N THR A 308 3.02 -0.27 -16.62
CA THR A 308 3.77 -0.79 -17.77
C THR A 308 4.58 0.32 -18.43
N ALA A 309 3.95 1.47 -18.70
CA ALA A 309 4.63 2.62 -19.28
C ALA A 309 5.79 3.10 -18.39
N GLN A 310 5.56 3.28 -17.09
CA GLN A 310 6.59 3.74 -16.16
C GLN A 310 7.74 2.75 -16.03
N ALA A 311 7.44 1.45 -15.95
CA ALA A 311 8.45 0.41 -15.84
C ALA A 311 9.34 0.36 -17.09
N LEU A 312 8.75 0.41 -18.29
CA LEU A 312 9.48 0.41 -19.55
C LEU A 312 10.32 1.67 -19.75
N ASP A 313 9.79 2.85 -19.42
CA ASP A 313 10.51 4.11 -19.55
C ASP A 313 11.68 4.19 -18.57
N ALA A 314 11.48 3.74 -17.32
CA ALA A 314 12.56 3.62 -16.34
C ALA A 314 13.65 2.65 -16.81
N ASN A 315 13.28 1.55 -17.49
CA ASN A 315 14.22 0.59 -18.05
C ASN A 315 15.03 1.18 -19.23
N ARG A 316 14.42 2.02 -20.05
CA ARG A 316 15.10 2.67 -21.18
C ARG A 316 16.01 3.81 -20.73
N ALA A 317 15.59 4.54 -19.69
CA ALA A 317 16.35 5.66 -19.13
C ALA A 317 17.58 5.20 -18.34
N SER A 318 17.57 3.96 -17.83
CA SER A 318 18.76 3.35 -17.27
C SER A 318 19.75 3.09 -18.40
N LYS A 319 20.83 3.88 -18.46
CA LYS A 319 21.91 3.65 -19.45
C LYS A 319 22.33 2.19 -19.36
N PRO A 320 22.47 1.46 -20.49
CA PRO A 320 23.14 0.18 -20.45
C PRO A 320 24.55 0.46 -19.89
N VAL A 321 24.89 -0.18 -18.78
CA VAL A 321 26.27 -0.20 -18.31
C VAL A 321 27.04 -1.04 -19.34
N VAL A 322 27.48 -0.39 -20.42
CA VAL A 322 28.45 -0.96 -21.35
C VAL A 322 29.75 -1.04 -20.58
N LYS A 323 29.97 -2.16 -19.89
CA LYS A 323 31.33 -2.58 -19.56
C LYS A 323 32.00 -2.82 -20.91
N SER A 324 32.93 -1.94 -21.29
CA SER A 324 33.77 -2.15 -22.47
C SER A 324 34.52 -3.47 -22.30
N ARG A 325 34.03 -4.52 -22.95
CA ARG A 325 34.77 -5.76 -23.12
C ARG A 325 35.58 -5.64 -24.40
N ASN A 326 36.84 -5.20 -24.25
CA ASN A 326 37.88 -5.69 -25.13
C ASN A 326 38.02 -7.20 -24.86
N GLN A 327 37.58 -8.04 -25.81
CA GLN A 327 38.31 -9.21 -26.31
C GLN A 327 37.39 -10.19 -27.05
N GLU A 328 38.00 -10.79 -28.06
CA GLU A 328 37.49 -11.73 -29.05
C GLU A 328 36.89 -13.00 -28.45
N GLY A 329 35.88 -13.54 -29.15
CA GLY A 329 35.48 -14.95 -29.20
C GLY A 329 35.56 -15.83 -27.94
N ALA A 330 34.45 -15.91 -27.18
CA ALA A 330 33.97 -17.12 -26.51
C ALA A 330 32.54 -16.89 -25.98
N PRO A 331 31.64 -17.90 -25.97
CA PRO A 331 30.28 -17.74 -25.46
C PRO A 331 30.32 -17.45 -23.96
N LEU A 332 29.85 -16.26 -23.59
CA LEU A 332 29.82 -15.79 -22.21
C LEU A 332 28.64 -16.41 -21.47
N GLY A 333 28.89 -17.50 -20.75
CA GLY A 333 28.07 -17.86 -19.59
C GLY A 333 28.14 -16.72 -18.57
N SER A 334 27.02 -16.07 -18.29
CA SER A 334 26.94 -15.07 -17.23
C SER A 334 26.99 -15.77 -15.88
N THR A 335 28.10 -15.60 -15.16
CA THR A 335 28.22 -15.95 -13.74
C THR A 335 27.53 -14.87 -12.90
N TRP A 336 26.19 -14.83 -12.94
CA TRP A 336 25.39 -14.31 -11.84
C TRP A 336 24.87 -15.52 -11.09
N SER A 337 25.69 -16.04 -10.17
CA SER A 337 25.21 -17.02 -9.19
C SER A 337 24.51 -16.24 -8.08
N VAL A 338 23.18 -16.36 -8.02
CA VAL A 338 22.44 -16.15 -6.77
C VAL A 338 23.12 -17.02 -5.71
N PRO A 339 23.49 -16.49 -4.52
CA PRO A 339 24.07 -17.31 -3.48
C PRO A 339 23.15 -18.51 -3.20
N SER A 340 23.71 -19.71 -3.10
CA SER A 340 22.97 -20.98 -2.89
C SER A 340 22.09 -21.02 -1.63
N ASN A 341 22.13 -19.96 -0.82
CA ASN A 341 21.50 -19.84 0.48
C ASN A 341 20.50 -18.65 0.53
N THR A 342 20.17 -18.04 -0.62
CA THR A 342 19.20 -16.95 -0.68
C THR A 342 17.84 -17.47 -1.12
N SER A 343 16.89 -17.53 -0.19
CA SER A 343 15.49 -17.81 -0.48
C SER A 343 14.82 -16.54 -1.02
N VAL A 344 14.63 -16.46 -2.33
CA VAL A 344 13.68 -15.50 -2.91
C VAL A 344 12.30 -16.15 -2.77
N ILE A 345 11.54 -15.76 -1.75
CA ILE A 345 10.12 -16.13 -1.65
C ILE A 345 9.35 -15.15 -2.55
N CYS A 346 9.35 -15.44 -3.85
CA CYS A 346 8.54 -14.70 -4.81
C CYS A 346 7.13 -15.27 -4.77
N ALA A 347 6.26 -14.74 -3.88
CA ALA A 347 4.84 -15.02 -3.99
C ALA A 347 4.26 -14.16 -5.12
N GLY A 348 4.43 -14.66 -6.35
CA GLY A 348 3.72 -14.25 -7.55
C GLY A 348 3.55 -12.74 -7.76
N LEU A 349 4.38 -12.16 -8.64
CA LEU A 349 3.99 -11.05 -9.52
C LEU A 349 2.79 -11.52 -10.37
N ALA A 350 1.61 -11.64 -9.76
CA ALA A 350 0.52 -12.49 -10.28
C ALA A 350 -0.10 -11.97 -11.59
N CYS A 351 0.34 -10.83 -12.13
CA CYS A 351 -0.18 -10.32 -13.40
C CYS A 351 0.86 -9.69 -14.34
N VAL A 352 2.11 -9.44 -13.92
CA VAL A 352 2.99 -8.52 -14.68
C VAL A 352 4.17 -9.21 -15.36
N ASP A 353 4.75 -10.24 -14.75
CA ASP A 353 5.94 -10.90 -15.35
C ASP A 353 5.60 -11.68 -16.64
N MET A 354 4.35 -12.18 -16.76
CA MET A 354 3.85 -12.80 -17.99
C MET A 354 3.62 -11.81 -19.14
N GLN A 355 3.45 -10.51 -18.87
CA GLN A 355 3.22 -9.48 -19.89
C GLN A 355 4.47 -8.68 -20.25
N LEU A 356 5.43 -8.52 -19.33
CA LEU A 356 6.60 -7.65 -19.53
C LEU A 356 7.85 -8.35 -20.10
N GLY A 357 7.73 -9.59 -20.60
CA GLY A 357 8.75 -10.22 -21.44
C GLY A 357 10.17 -10.21 -20.84
N GLN A 358 10.35 -10.86 -19.68
CA GLN A 358 11.63 -10.96 -18.97
C GLN A 358 12.19 -9.67 -18.36
N ALA A 359 11.35 -8.67 -18.07
CA ALA A 359 11.76 -7.43 -17.41
C ALA A 359 12.47 -7.63 -16.04
N THR A 360 12.23 -8.77 -15.37
CA THR A 360 12.85 -9.14 -14.09
C THR A 360 14.15 -9.96 -14.24
N GLY A 361 14.55 -10.31 -15.47
CA GLY A 361 15.79 -11.03 -15.76
C GLY A 361 15.84 -12.49 -15.28
N GLY A 362 14.75 -13.04 -14.72
CA GLY A 362 14.64 -14.43 -14.34
C GLY A 362 14.08 -15.30 -15.48
N GLY A 363 14.69 -16.46 -15.73
CA GLY A 363 13.97 -17.53 -16.42
C GLY A 363 12.87 -18.01 -15.47
N GLY A 364 11.60 -17.69 -15.76
CA GLY A 364 10.45 -17.94 -14.91
C GLY A 364 10.56 -19.27 -14.14
N GLY A 365 10.77 -19.16 -12.83
CA GLY A 365 11.10 -20.28 -11.95
C GLY A 365 10.02 -20.50 -10.90
N GLU A 366 9.57 -21.75 -10.85
CA GLU A 366 8.87 -22.51 -9.81
C GLU A 366 7.75 -21.80 -9.00
N GLY A 367 6.53 -22.31 -9.20
CA GLY A 367 5.35 -21.90 -8.45
C GLY A 367 5.41 -22.28 -6.98
N ILE A 368 4.61 -21.60 -6.17
CA ILE A 368 4.39 -21.94 -4.76
C ILE A 368 3.66 -23.29 -4.70
N ASP A 369 4.36 -24.36 -4.34
CA ASP A 369 3.76 -25.69 -4.24
C ASP A 369 2.99 -25.93 -2.92
N THR A 370 3.21 -25.11 -1.88
CA THR A 370 2.46 -25.22 -0.62
C THR A 370 2.31 -23.89 0.11
N PHE A 371 1.08 -23.56 0.50
CA PHE A 371 0.74 -22.54 1.50
C PHE A 371 0.23 -23.28 2.75
N GLN A 372 1.05 -23.37 3.80
CA GLN A 372 0.55 -23.82 5.11
C GLN A 372 -0.01 -22.61 5.84
N GLY A 373 -1.32 -22.42 5.75
CA GLY A 373 -2.04 -21.52 6.65
C GLY A 373 -2.04 -22.13 8.05
N GLU A 374 -1.78 -21.33 9.08
CA GLU A 374 -2.05 -21.72 10.46
C GLU A 374 -3.57 -21.96 10.59
N THR A 375 -3.94 -23.21 10.91
CA THR A 375 -5.31 -23.67 11.17
C THR A 375 -5.90 -23.11 12.44
#